data_AF-A0A950PHV5-F1
#
_entry.id   AF-A0A950PHV5-F1
#
_cell.length_a   1.000
_cell.length_b   1.000
_cell.length_c   1.000
_cell.angle_alpha   90.00
_cell.angle_beta   90.00
_cell.angle_gamma   90.00
#
_symmetry.space_group_name_H-M   'P 1'
#
loop_
_entity.id
_entity.type
_entity.pdbx_description
1 polymer ?
#
loop_
_entity_poly.entity_id
_entity_poly.type
_entity_poly.pdbx_seq_one_letter_code
_entity_poly.pdbx_strand_id
1 'polypeptide(L)' 'MSDPNLVTAAGCAAFVERSEIWVWTENGLVQGFAAGDTRDGWIWALFVAPGYEGRGIGQALL' A
#
# COMPACT_ATOMS: atom_id res chain seq x y z
N MET A 1 -6.33 11.78 -11.33
CA MET A 1 -6.07 10.37 -10.97
C MET A 1 -5.59 9.69 -12.24
N SER A 2 -4.29 9.42 -12.33
CA SER A 2 -3.64 8.88 -13.53
C SER A 2 -4.12 7.45 -13.79
N ASP A 3 -4.24 7.09 -15.07
CA ASP A 3 -4.84 5.86 -15.57
C ASP A 3 -4.40 4.60 -14.79
N PRO A 4 -5.32 3.86 -14.12
CA PRO A 4 -4.98 2.66 -13.36
C PRO A 4 -4.37 1.52 -14.19
N ASN A 5 -4.48 1.58 -15.52
CA ASN A 5 -3.83 0.61 -16.42
C ASN A 5 -2.31 0.84 -16.57
N LEU A 6 -1.76 1.93 -16.03
CA LEU A 6 -0.31 2.17 -16.04
C LEU A 6 0.46 1.28 -15.06
N VAL A 7 -0.24 0.59 -14.15
CA VAL A 7 0.36 -0.38 -13.24
C VAL A 7 0.50 -1.72 -13.96
N THR A 8 1.72 -1.99 -14.45
CA THR A 8 2.03 -3.29 -15.06
C THR A 8 2.46 -4.31 -14.01
N ALA A 9 2.18 -5.59 -14.24
CA ALA A 9 2.63 -6.67 -13.35
C ALA A 9 4.16 -6.68 -13.15
N ALA A 10 4.93 -6.32 -14.19
CA ALA A 10 6.38 -6.18 -14.10
C ALA A 10 6.81 -4.99 -13.21
N GLY A 11 6.08 -3.87 -13.27
CA GLY A 11 6.25 -2.75 -12.34
C GLY A 11 5.97 -3.15 -10.90
N CYS A 12 4.92 -3.94 -10.67
CA CYS A 12 4.63 -4.51 -9.34
C CYS A 12 5.72 -5.48 -8.86
N ALA A 13 6.30 -6.31 -9.73
CA ALA A 13 7.33 -7.26 -9.34
C ALA A 13 8.59 -6.54 -8.83
N ALA A 14 9.10 -5.55 -9.59
CA ALA A 14 10.24 -4.74 -9.16
C ALA A 14 9.94 -3.95 -7.87
N PHE A 15 8.68 -3.59 -7.64
CA PHE A 15 8.22 -2.92 -6.44
C PHE A 15 8.23 -3.83 -5.21
N VAL A 16 7.67 -5.03 -5.32
CA VAL A 16 7.61 -6.02 -4.25
C VAL A 16 9.01 -6.47 -3.84
N GLU A 17 9.95 -6.57 -4.77
CA GLU A 17 11.33 -6.95 -4.47
C GLU A 17 12.13 -5.88 -3.71
N ARG A 18 11.73 -4.61 -3.81
CA ARG A 18 12.53 -3.46 -3.33
C ARG A 18 11.92 -2.71 -2.17
N SER A 19 10.63 -2.90 -1.92
CA SER A 19 9.86 -2.13 -0.95
C SER A 19 9.52 -2.99 0.25
N GLU A 20 9.55 -2.39 1.43
CA GLU A 20 8.87 -2.99 2.57
C GLU A 20 7.37 -2.75 2.41
N ILE A 21 6.58 -3.80 2.67
CA ILE A 21 5.14 -3.80 2.51
C ILE A 21 4.51 -4.10 3.87
N TRP A 22 3.65 -3.21 4.32
CA TRP A 22 2.84 -3.39 5.52
C TRP A 22 1.39 -3.58 5.13
N VAL A 23 0.71 -4.49 5.81
CA VAL A 23 -0.70 -4.79 5.60
C VAL A 23 -1.47 -4.66 6.91
N TRP A 24 -2.62 -4.02 6.84
CA TRP A 24 -3.61 -4.04 7.91
C TRP A 24 -4.61 -5.15 7.63
N THR A 25 -4.73 -6.09 8.56
CA THR A 25 -5.65 -7.23 8.42
C THR A 25 -6.72 -7.22 9.50
N GLU A 26 -7.98 -7.35 9.09
CA GLU A 26 -9.13 -7.58 9.98
C GLU A 26 -9.94 -8.77 9.45
N ASN A 27 -10.32 -9.70 10.34
CA ASN A 27 -11.09 -10.90 9.99
C ASN A 27 -10.45 -11.74 8.87
N GLY A 28 -9.12 -11.79 8.81
CA GLY A 28 -8.37 -12.54 7.80
C GLY A 28 -8.34 -11.89 6.41
N LEU A 29 -8.82 -10.65 6.27
CA LEU A 29 -8.81 -9.90 5.02
C LEU A 29 -7.90 -8.67 5.13
N VAL A 30 -7.21 -8.35 4.04
CA VAL A 30 -6.40 -7.12 3.93
C VAL A 30 -7.33 -5.95 3.68
N GLN A 31 -7.38 -5.00 4.62
CA GLN A 31 -8.23 -3.80 4.55
C GLN A 31 -7.42 -2.52 4.34
N GLY A 32 -6.10 -2.62 4.33
CA GLY A 32 -5.20 -1.54 3.95
C GLY A 32 -3.81 -2.07 3.70
N PHE A 33 -3.05 -1.37 2.88
CA PHE A 33 -1.62 -1.64 2.72
C PHE A 33 -0.86 -0.34 2.46
N ALA A 34 0.38 -0.32 2.92
CA ALA A 34 1.36 0.67 2.55
C ALA A 34 2.60 -0.04 2.03
N ALA A 35 3.25 0.60 1.07
CA ALA A 35 4.54 0.12 0.62
C ALA A 35 5.41 1.29 0.17
N GLY A 36 6.67 1.22 0.59
CA GLY A 36 7.63 2.29 0.45
C GLY A 36 9.04 1.82 0.76
N ASP A 37 9.97 2.74 0.58
CA ASP A 37 11.38 2.53 0.88
C ASP A 37 11.70 3.12 2.26
N THR A 38 12.05 2.28 3.23
CA THR A 38 12.39 2.71 4.58
C THR A 38 13.73 3.43 4.67
N ARG A 39 14.56 3.36 3.62
CA ARG A 39 15.87 4.03 3.59
C ARG A 39 15.76 5.54 3.44
N ASP A 40 14.75 6.01 2.71
CA ASP A 40 14.52 7.44 2.45
C ASP A 40 13.15 7.93 2.93
N GLY A 41 12.29 7.03 3.42
CA GLY A 41 10.96 7.36 3.95
C GLY A 41 9.94 7.68 2.85
N TRP A 42 10.24 7.35 1.59
CA TRP A 42 9.32 7.59 0.49
C TRP A 42 8.25 6.51 0.40
N ILE A 43 6.99 6.91 0.60
CA ILE A 43 5.82 6.05 0.38
C ILE A 43 5.40 6.13 -1.08
N TRP A 44 5.42 4.98 -1.74
CA TRP A 44 5.02 4.86 -3.14
C TRP A 44 3.54 4.53 -3.28
N ALA A 45 3.01 3.71 -2.36
CA ALA A 45 1.62 3.30 -2.34
C ALA A 45 1.08 3.29 -0.91
N LEU A 46 -0.09 3.90 -0.71
CA LEU A 46 -0.88 3.79 0.50
C LEU A 46 -2.35 3.72 0.11
N PHE A 47 -3.02 2.64 0.49
CA PHE A 47 -4.41 2.41 0.17
C PHE A 47 -5.16 1.83 1.38
N VAL A 48 -6.40 2.25 1.54
CA VAL A 48 -7.36 1.72 2.51
C VAL A 48 -8.58 1.25 1.74
N ALA A 49 -9.12 0.09 2.11
CA ALA A 49 -10.30 -0.49 1.49
C ALA A 49 -11.52 0.44 1.68
N PRO A 50 -12.41 0.55 0.68
CA PRO A 50 -13.66 1.28 0.82
C PRO A 50 -14.49 0.79 2.02
N GLY A 51 -14.99 1.73 2.82
CA GLY A 51 -15.73 1.47 4.06
C GLY A 51 -14.83 1.33 5.31
N TYR A 52 -13.51 1.38 5.16
CA TYR A 52 -12.55 1.33 6.26
C TYR A 52 -11.80 2.67 6.45
N GLU A 53 -12.12 3.68 5.65
CA GLU A 53 -11.56 5.03 5.77
C GLU A 53 -12.00 5.73 7.06
N GLY A 54 -11.23 6.72 7.51
CA GLY A 54 -11.53 7.48 8.73
C GLY A 54 -11.29 6.73 10.05
N ARG A 55 -10.88 5.46 10.00
CA ARG A 55 -10.55 4.63 11.18
C ARG A 55 -9.10 4.74 11.65
N GLY A 56 -8.29 5.61 11.03
CA GLY A 56 -6.86 5.77 11.35
C GLY A 56 -5.93 4.72 10.73
N ILE A 57 -6.44 3.79 9.91
CA ILE A 57 -5.64 2.70 9.31
C ILE A 57 -4.50 3.24 8.46
N GLY A 58 -4.75 4.25 7.63
CA GLY A 58 -3.70 4.86 6.80
C GLY A 58 -2.58 5.49 7.63
N GLN A 59 -2.90 6.04 8.80
CA GLN A 59 -1.90 6.60 9.71
C GLN A 59 -1.11 5.49 10.43
N ALA A 60 -1.75 4.38 10.79
CA ALA A 60 -1.08 3.25 11.42
C ALA A 60 -0.12 2.49 10.49
N LEU A 61 -0.29 2.67 9.17
CA LEU A 61 0.56 2.08 8.12
C LEU A 61 1.73 2.99 7.71
N LEU A 62 1.85 4.19 8.29
CA LEU A 62 2.97 5.13 8.12
C LEU A 62 3.87 5.10 9.36
#